data_AF-A0A1M5ALT6-F1
#
_entry.id   AF-A0A1M5ALT6-F1
#
_cell.length_a   1.000
_cell.length_b   1.000
_cell.length_c   1.000
_cell.angle_alpha   90.00
_cell.angle_beta   90.00
_cell.angle_gamma   90.00
#
_symmetry.space_group_name_H-M   'P 1'
#
loop_
_entity.id
_entity.type
_entity.pdbx_description
1 polymer ?
#
loop_
_entity_poly.entity_id
_entity_poly.type
_entity_poly.pdbx_seq_one_letter_code
_entity_poly.pdbx_strand_id
1 'polypeptide(L)'
;MSAGRGGTRPEDGRAEPRSALSAAARAVEQRSIDWVPYEERHGRVSGLGSMWFASNVNLTAMATGVTALSVGAPLAWTLVASVLGALFGTFFMAVHSAQGPRLGLPQLVQSRPQFGYLGASLTVWVFALVNYLAYNTSDAILAGSAAHAVFGVPTTAGYLASAAVASVVAFFGHDWIHRVNRWLTWPLVALLVALSGAALTNEAVPPLSLAGFDPAPVMTVFVISSGFQLGWAPYVSDYSRYLAPDVPARSAFWWTYLPSALSAVWVFLLGAAMSAAAPGAEPVTAFVAAADTLFTGFGRITVAALLLGLLSVMSVNQYGGALTMIAIRDSFRPVRPTRRVRAVAVGTMFAIVWLVSHPVGAERFTAFYGNALIFLAYLFTPWTAVNLVDYFLVRRGCYVISAIFDPDGVYGRWGWRGNTAYLLGLAAMVPFMVTAPYTGPVAALLGGVDCSVLVGLPVSALAYWFLTRSLDLAAERRLALAEGIPRPR
;
A
#
# COMPACT_ATOMS: atom_id res chain seq x y z
N MET A 1 -52.72 32.50 59.58
CA MET A 1 -52.52 31.04 59.66
C MET A 1 -51.22 30.71 58.99
N SER A 2 -50.23 30.39 59.81
CA SER A 2 -48.87 29.97 59.46
C SER A 2 -48.87 28.45 59.27
N ALA A 3 -48.14 27.96 58.27
CA ALA A 3 -47.73 26.55 58.20
C ALA A 3 -46.42 26.45 57.40
N GLY A 4 -45.36 26.02 58.09
CA GLY A 4 -44.05 25.76 57.52
C GLY A 4 -43.92 24.36 56.90
N ARG A 5 -42.78 24.14 56.24
CA ARG A 5 -42.05 22.89 55.94
C ARG A 5 -40.82 23.34 55.13
N GLY A 6 -39.58 23.12 55.54
CA GLY A 6 -38.98 21.86 55.96
C GLY A 6 -37.94 21.51 54.89
N GLY A 7 -36.67 21.84 55.13
CA GLY A 7 -35.59 21.62 54.18
C GLY A 7 -35.14 20.15 54.13
N THR A 8 -34.76 19.69 52.94
CA THR A 8 -33.95 18.49 52.72
C THR A 8 -32.95 18.74 51.59
N ARG A 9 -31.69 18.40 51.85
CA ARG A 9 -30.54 18.45 50.94
C ARG A 9 -30.77 17.55 49.72
N PRO A 10 -30.18 17.84 48.54
CA PRO A 10 -30.13 16.88 47.44
C PRO A 10 -29.16 15.74 47.79
N GLU A 11 -29.63 14.51 47.59
CA GLU A 11 -28.87 13.28 47.73
C GLU A 11 -27.73 13.19 46.69
N ASP A 12 -26.57 12.74 47.15
CA ASP A 12 -25.42 12.35 46.33
C ASP A 12 -25.79 11.19 45.39
N GLY A 13 -26.09 11.54 44.13
CA GLY A 13 -26.13 10.59 43.02
C GLY A 13 -24.73 10.06 42.72
N ARG A 14 -24.38 8.90 43.31
CA ARG A 14 -23.16 8.15 42.98
C ARG A 14 -23.07 7.94 41.47
N ALA A 15 -22.07 8.56 40.85
CA ALA A 15 -21.72 8.33 39.47
C ALA A 15 -21.25 6.88 39.29
N GLU A 16 -22.01 6.08 38.54
CA GLU A 16 -21.54 4.78 38.06
C GLU A 16 -20.36 4.96 37.09
N PRO A 17 -19.36 4.07 37.11
CA PRO A 17 -18.13 4.23 36.34
C PRO A 17 -18.36 3.99 34.85
N ARG A 18 -18.56 5.08 34.09
CA ARG A 18 -18.53 5.13 32.61
C ARG A 18 -17.18 4.71 31.99
N SER A 19 -16.17 4.34 32.77
CA SER A 19 -14.80 4.12 32.30
C SER A 19 -14.55 2.71 31.72
N ALA A 20 -15.23 1.67 32.21
CA ALA A 20 -14.96 0.29 31.80
C ALA A 20 -15.61 -0.10 30.45
N LEU A 21 -16.84 0.35 30.19
CA LEU A 21 -17.53 0.13 28.89
C LEU A 21 -16.91 0.96 27.74
N SER A 22 -16.21 2.05 28.07
CA SER A 22 -15.47 2.91 27.13
C SER A 22 -14.17 2.27 26.62
N ALA A 23 -13.45 1.51 27.47
CA ALA A 23 -12.19 0.88 27.09
C ALA A 23 -12.37 -0.27 26.07
N ALA A 24 -13.41 -1.10 26.25
CA ALA A 24 -13.73 -2.17 25.31
C ALA A 24 -14.30 -1.65 23.97
N ALA A 25 -14.98 -0.50 23.98
CA ALA A 25 -15.48 0.18 22.78
C ALA A 25 -14.38 0.93 22.01
N ARG A 26 -13.27 1.30 22.66
CA ARG A 26 -12.06 1.89 22.06
C ARG A 26 -11.11 0.88 21.42
N ALA A 27 -11.29 -0.41 21.65
CA ALA A 27 -10.40 -1.46 21.12
C ALA A 27 -10.63 -1.78 19.63
N VAL A 28 -11.76 -1.33 19.05
CA VAL A 28 -12.12 -1.56 17.65
C VAL A 28 -12.24 -0.21 16.96
N GLU A 29 -11.46 -0.03 15.89
CA GLU A 29 -11.48 1.19 15.07
C GLU A 29 -12.89 1.53 14.55
N GLN A 30 -13.33 2.77 14.81
CA GLN A 30 -14.68 3.25 14.49
C GLN A 30 -14.71 4.13 13.23
N ARG A 31 -13.62 4.84 12.93
CA ARG A 31 -13.50 5.79 11.80
C ARG A 31 -13.03 5.05 10.54
N SER A 32 -13.98 4.44 9.82
CA SER A 32 -13.70 3.69 8.58
C SER A 32 -13.35 4.63 7.42
N ILE A 33 -14.36 5.13 6.70
CA ILE A 33 -14.20 6.00 5.51
C ILE A 33 -14.35 7.49 5.83
N ASP A 34 -14.72 7.83 7.06
CA ASP A 34 -14.94 9.21 7.50
C ASP A 34 -13.63 10.00 7.57
N TRP A 35 -13.74 11.33 7.53
CA TRP A 35 -12.60 12.21 7.78
C TRP A 35 -12.25 12.26 9.27
N VAL A 36 -10.98 12.55 9.57
CA VAL A 36 -10.48 12.78 10.93
C VAL A 36 -10.60 14.29 11.26
N PRO A 37 -11.45 14.68 12.24
CA PRO A 37 -11.55 16.06 12.72
C PRO A 37 -10.21 16.60 13.21
N TYR A 38 -10.02 17.93 13.16
CA TYR A 38 -8.74 18.53 13.54
C TYR A 38 -8.35 18.25 15.00
N GLU A 39 -9.33 18.13 15.90
CA GLU A 39 -9.13 17.87 17.33
C GLU A 39 -8.71 16.41 17.61
N GLU A 40 -9.00 15.49 16.69
CA GLU A 40 -8.64 14.07 16.78
C GLU A 40 -7.26 13.77 16.15
N ARG A 41 -6.55 14.78 15.63
CA ARG A 41 -5.23 14.61 14.98
C ARG A 41 -4.10 14.69 16.00
N HIS A 42 -3.50 13.55 16.29
CA HIS A 42 -2.46 13.38 17.33
C HIS A 42 -1.17 12.71 16.81
N GLY A 43 -1.06 12.46 15.51
CA GLY A 43 0.07 11.77 14.91
C GLY A 43 1.35 12.62 14.91
N ARG A 44 2.50 11.96 15.07
CA ARG A 44 3.83 12.58 14.90
C ARG A 44 4.39 12.22 13.53
N VAL A 45 4.96 13.19 12.82
CA VAL A 45 5.49 12.98 11.45
C VAL A 45 6.60 11.93 11.41
N SER A 46 7.45 11.86 12.45
CA SER A 46 8.48 10.82 12.56
C SER A 46 7.93 9.39 12.70
N GLY A 47 6.67 9.26 13.10
CA GLY A 47 5.97 7.97 13.14
C GLY A 47 5.70 7.38 11.76
N LEU A 48 5.67 8.21 10.70
CA LEU A 48 5.63 7.71 9.32
C LEU A 48 6.88 6.89 9.00
N GLY A 49 8.04 7.31 9.53
CA GLY A 49 9.30 6.68 9.16
C GLY A 49 9.44 5.24 9.66
N SER A 50 9.09 4.98 10.92
CA SER A 50 9.08 3.60 11.43
C SER A 50 8.02 2.74 10.76
N MET A 51 6.86 3.32 10.43
CA MET A 51 5.79 2.62 9.73
C MET A 51 6.25 2.15 8.35
N TRP A 52 6.76 3.04 7.51
CA TRP A 52 7.16 2.70 6.14
C TRP A 52 8.42 1.86 6.07
N PHE A 53 9.35 2.05 7.00
CA PHE A 53 10.51 1.17 7.10
C PHE A 53 10.07 -0.26 7.44
N ALA A 54 9.37 -0.45 8.56
CA ALA A 54 8.99 -1.79 9.03
C ALA A 54 8.03 -2.50 8.07
N SER A 55 7.13 -1.77 7.41
CA SER A 55 6.16 -2.37 6.49
C SER A 55 6.80 -2.92 5.22
N ASN A 56 7.96 -2.42 4.80
CA ASN A 56 8.72 -2.98 3.69
C ASN A 56 9.61 -4.16 4.09
N VAL A 57 9.91 -4.36 5.38
CA VAL A 57 10.80 -5.46 5.79
C VAL A 57 10.00 -6.72 6.08
N ASN A 58 9.67 -7.45 5.02
CA ASN A 58 8.92 -8.69 5.05
C ASN A 58 9.33 -9.64 3.89
N LEU A 59 8.79 -10.86 3.90
CA LEU A 59 9.09 -11.88 2.87
C LEU A 59 8.70 -11.45 1.45
N THR A 60 7.56 -10.77 1.27
CA THR A 60 7.05 -10.35 -0.04
C THR A 60 7.91 -9.28 -0.68
N ALA A 61 8.37 -8.32 0.12
CA ALA A 61 9.31 -7.31 -0.34
C ALA A 61 10.67 -7.94 -0.74
N MET A 62 11.21 -8.86 0.06
CA MET A 62 12.40 -9.64 -0.32
C MET A 62 12.16 -10.46 -1.61
N ALA A 63 10.99 -11.11 -1.74
CA ALA A 63 10.62 -11.88 -2.91
C ALA A 63 10.45 -11.01 -4.19
N THR A 64 10.30 -9.70 -4.04
CA THR A 64 10.32 -8.75 -5.16
C THR A 64 11.70 -8.71 -5.81
N GLY A 65 12.77 -8.80 -5.03
CA GLY A 65 14.14 -8.94 -5.55
C GLY A 65 14.38 -10.27 -6.29
N VAL A 66 13.82 -11.37 -5.76
CA VAL A 66 13.83 -12.69 -6.41
C VAL A 66 13.12 -12.61 -7.77
N THR A 67 11.96 -11.98 -7.77
CA THR A 67 11.13 -11.81 -8.97
C THR A 67 11.80 -10.90 -10.00
N ALA A 68 12.42 -9.81 -9.57
CA ALA A 68 13.24 -8.95 -10.42
C ALA A 68 14.37 -9.74 -11.09
N LEU A 69 15.14 -10.53 -10.32
CA LEU A 69 16.21 -11.34 -10.88
C LEU A 69 15.71 -12.40 -11.88
N SER A 70 14.54 -12.98 -11.63
CA SER A 70 13.95 -14.00 -12.50
C SER A 70 13.62 -13.53 -13.92
N VAL A 71 13.55 -12.21 -14.14
CA VAL A 71 13.37 -11.60 -15.47
C VAL A 71 14.54 -11.93 -16.40
N GLY A 72 15.73 -12.20 -15.85
CA GLY A 72 16.90 -12.63 -16.61
C GLY A 72 17.92 -11.52 -16.91
N ALA A 73 17.77 -10.32 -16.34
CA ALA A 73 18.84 -9.31 -16.38
C ALA A 73 20.04 -9.78 -15.54
N PRO A 74 21.29 -9.50 -15.95
CA PRO A 74 22.46 -9.79 -15.12
C PRO A 74 22.33 -9.18 -13.72
N LEU A 75 22.83 -9.86 -12.69
CA LEU A 75 22.62 -9.46 -11.29
C LEU A 75 22.93 -7.98 -11.05
N ALA A 76 24.07 -7.46 -11.53
CA ALA A 76 24.43 -6.05 -11.35
C ALA A 76 23.38 -5.09 -11.93
N TRP A 77 22.85 -5.39 -13.11
CA TRP A 77 21.81 -4.58 -13.75
C TRP A 77 20.43 -4.76 -13.10
N THR A 78 20.12 -5.95 -12.60
CA THR A 78 18.94 -6.19 -11.75
C THR A 78 19.00 -5.33 -10.49
N LEU A 79 20.15 -5.27 -9.81
CA LEU A 79 20.34 -4.45 -8.63
C LEU A 79 20.17 -2.96 -8.96
N VAL A 80 20.84 -2.46 -10.00
CA VAL A 80 20.71 -1.05 -10.44
C VAL A 80 19.27 -0.70 -10.79
N ALA A 81 18.61 -1.50 -11.63
CA ALA A 81 17.22 -1.27 -12.02
C ALA A 81 16.26 -1.35 -10.83
N SER A 82 16.51 -2.25 -9.87
CA SER A 82 15.72 -2.34 -8.65
C SER A 82 15.84 -1.08 -7.79
N VAL A 83 17.06 -0.52 -7.67
CA VAL A 83 17.26 0.76 -6.99
C VAL A 83 16.49 1.87 -7.69
N LEU A 84 16.72 2.05 -8.99
CA LEU A 84 16.07 3.13 -9.76
C LEU A 84 14.55 3.00 -9.73
N GLY A 85 14.04 1.78 -9.91
CA GLY A 85 12.61 1.49 -9.89
C GLY A 85 11.99 1.74 -8.53
N ALA A 86 12.65 1.29 -7.44
CA ALA A 86 12.20 1.56 -6.08
C ALA A 86 12.16 3.06 -5.80
N LEU A 87 13.23 3.80 -6.07
CA LEU A 87 13.29 5.25 -5.85
C LEU A 87 12.19 5.99 -6.63
N PHE A 88 11.99 5.61 -7.89
CA PHE A 88 10.96 6.20 -8.74
C PHE A 88 9.55 5.95 -8.20
N GLY A 89 9.21 4.69 -7.88
CA GLY A 89 7.89 4.36 -7.33
C GLY A 89 7.65 5.01 -5.96
N THR A 90 8.68 5.02 -5.10
CA THR A 90 8.61 5.67 -3.77
C THR A 90 8.41 7.16 -3.89
N PHE A 91 8.97 7.82 -4.90
CA PHE A 91 8.78 9.25 -5.10
C PHE A 91 7.28 9.57 -5.24
N PHE A 92 6.59 8.89 -6.15
CA PHE A 92 5.16 9.09 -6.35
C PHE A 92 4.33 8.69 -5.13
N MET A 93 4.62 7.54 -4.54
CA MET A 93 4.02 7.09 -3.29
C MET A 93 4.15 8.16 -2.18
N ALA A 94 5.34 8.69 -1.95
CA ALA A 94 5.61 9.64 -0.87
C ALA A 94 4.96 11.01 -1.11
N VAL A 95 4.82 11.43 -2.37
CA VAL A 95 4.14 12.69 -2.70
C VAL A 95 2.66 12.65 -2.27
N HIS A 96 1.99 11.49 -2.33
CA HIS A 96 0.63 11.33 -1.80
C HIS A 96 0.56 11.56 -0.26
N SER A 97 1.66 11.34 0.47
CA SER A 97 1.70 11.57 1.93
C SER A 97 1.44 13.02 2.33
N ALA A 98 1.64 13.97 1.42
CA ALA A 98 1.36 15.38 1.68
C ALA A 98 -0.15 15.69 1.74
N GLN A 99 -1.01 14.78 1.27
CA GLN A 99 -2.46 15.00 1.19
C GLN A 99 -3.16 14.69 2.51
N GLY A 100 -2.73 13.62 3.20
CA GLY A 100 -3.28 13.16 4.48
C GLY A 100 -3.41 14.27 5.54
N PRO A 101 -2.33 15.00 5.91
CA PRO A 101 -2.39 16.03 6.93
C PRO A 101 -3.36 17.16 6.60
N ARG A 102 -3.58 17.46 5.32
CA ARG A 102 -4.53 18.52 4.92
C ARG A 102 -5.96 18.04 4.97
N LEU A 103 -6.24 16.92 4.33
CA LEU A 103 -7.61 16.46 4.08
C LEU A 103 -8.18 15.64 5.23
N GLY A 104 -7.35 14.95 6.01
CA GLY A 104 -7.81 14.04 7.05
C GLY A 104 -8.60 12.84 6.51
N LEU A 105 -8.50 12.56 5.20
CA LEU A 105 -9.29 11.54 4.50
C LEU A 105 -8.43 10.32 4.15
N PRO A 106 -9.01 9.10 4.13
CA PRO A 106 -8.35 7.94 3.54
C PRO A 106 -8.00 8.18 2.07
N GLN A 107 -6.86 7.63 1.62
CA GLN A 107 -6.28 7.96 0.31
C GLN A 107 -7.24 7.69 -0.86
N LEU A 108 -7.90 6.53 -0.85
CA LEU A 108 -8.81 6.15 -1.92
C LEU A 108 -10.06 7.04 -1.96
N VAL A 109 -10.53 7.51 -0.80
CA VAL A 109 -11.67 8.47 -0.73
C VAL A 109 -11.30 9.81 -1.35
N GLN A 110 -10.04 10.23 -1.24
CA GLN A 110 -9.52 11.42 -1.92
C GLN A 110 -9.52 11.32 -3.46
N SER A 111 -9.90 10.17 -4.03
CA SER A 111 -10.08 10.00 -5.48
C SER A 111 -11.42 10.59 -5.99
N ARG A 112 -12.42 10.76 -5.13
CA ARG A 112 -13.75 11.26 -5.54
C ARG A 112 -13.74 12.67 -6.18
N PRO A 113 -12.92 13.64 -5.74
CA PRO A 113 -12.83 14.93 -6.42
C PRO A 113 -12.39 14.85 -7.89
N GLN A 114 -11.56 13.87 -8.25
CA GLN A 114 -11.08 13.72 -9.63
C GLN A 114 -11.99 12.83 -10.47
N PHE A 115 -12.47 11.74 -9.87
CA PHE A 115 -13.17 10.67 -10.57
C PHE A 115 -14.69 10.65 -10.33
N GLY A 116 -15.22 11.53 -9.48
CA GLY A 116 -16.63 11.56 -9.10
C GLY A 116 -16.98 10.52 -8.04
N TYR A 117 -18.17 10.66 -7.44
CA TYR A 117 -18.63 9.81 -6.35
C TYR A 117 -18.67 8.31 -6.71
N LEU A 118 -19.29 7.96 -7.85
CA LEU A 118 -19.37 6.59 -8.40
C LEU A 118 -18.15 6.23 -9.26
N GLY A 119 -17.65 7.19 -10.03
CA GLY A 119 -16.53 6.94 -10.94
C GLY A 119 -15.24 6.57 -10.20
N ALA A 120 -14.99 7.14 -9.01
CA ALA A 120 -13.86 6.72 -8.17
C ALA A 120 -13.93 5.23 -7.80
N SER A 121 -15.12 4.72 -7.50
CA SER A 121 -15.31 3.32 -7.12
C SER A 121 -15.04 2.38 -8.29
N LEU A 122 -15.55 2.71 -9.48
CA LEU A 122 -15.43 1.86 -10.67
C LEU A 122 -14.03 1.89 -11.30
N THR A 123 -13.36 3.05 -11.26
CA THR A 123 -12.09 3.24 -11.96
C THR A 123 -10.88 3.06 -11.06
N VAL A 124 -10.96 3.42 -9.78
CA VAL A 124 -9.79 3.38 -8.88
C VAL A 124 -9.92 2.26 -7.86
N TRP A 125 -11.07 2.16 -7.19
CA TRP A 125 -11.19 1.26 -6.04
C TRP A 125 -11.24 -0.22 -6.44
N VAL A 126 -11.77 -0.54 -7.62
CA VAL A 126 -11.67 -1.90 -8.17
C VAL A 126 -10.22 -2.31 -8.35
N PHE A 127 -9.36 -1.45 -8.91
CA PHE A 127 -7.93 -1.77 -9.07
C PHE A 127 -7.18 -1.76 -7.73
N ALA A 128 -7.56 -0.91 -6.79
CA ALA A 128 -7.08 -1.01 -5.42
C ALA A 128 -7.46 -2.35 -4.78
N LEU A 129 -8.67 -2.86 -5.01
CA LEU A 129 -9.07 -4.19 -4.54
C LEU A 129 -8.22 -5.29 -5.18
N VAL A 130 -7.95 -5.19 -6.49
CA VAL A 130 -7.03 -6.11 -7.20
C VAL A 130 -5.62 -6.05 -6.58
N ASN A 131 -5.13 -4.86 -6.22
CA ASN A 131 -3.86 -4.68 -5.51
C ASN A 131 -3.84 -5.44 -4.17
N TYR A 132 -4.85 -5.21 -3.32
CA TYR A 132 -4.97 -5.92 -2.04
C TYR A 132 -5.03 -7.44 -2.22
N LEU A 133 -5.75 -7.92 -3.25
CA LEU A 133 -5.85 -9.34 -3.56
C LEU A 133 -4.52 -9.92 -4.03
N ALA A 134 -3.82 -9.24 -4.94
CA ALA A 134 -2.54 -9.67 -5.48
C ALA A 134 -1.47 -9.78 -4.40
N TYR A 135 -1.33 -8.74 -3.55
CA TYR A 135 -0.40 -8.77 -2.44
C TYR A 135 -0.78 -9.83 -1.42
N ASN A 136 -2.03 -9.87 -0.96
CA ASN A 136 -2.41 -10.83 0.07
C ASN A 136 -2.34 -12.29 -0.42
N THR A 137 -2.51 -12.54 -1.73
CA THR A 137 -2.25 -13.85 -2.37
C THR A 137 -0.77 -14.20 -2.38
N SER A 138 0.08 -13.22 -2.67
CA SER A 138 1.53 -13.40 -2.67
C SER A 138 2.06 -13.65 -1.25
N ASP A 139 1.60 -12.83 -0.30
CA ASP A 139 1.88 -12.99 1.12
C ASP A 139 1.43 -14.36 1.63
N ALA A 140 0.22 -14.79 1.26
CA ALA A 140 -0.33 -16.09 1.61
C ALA A 140 0.56 -17.27 1.22
N ILE A 141 1.04 -17.27 -0.02
CA ILE A 141 1.92 -18.33 -0.56
C ILE A 141 3.24 -18.35 0.21
N LEU A 142 3.86 -17.17 0.39
CA LEU A 142 5.13 -17.05 1.12
C LEU A 142 4.99 -17.41 2.60
N ALA A 143 3.87 -17.06 3.23
CA ALA A 143 3.57 -17.42 4.61
C ALA A 143 3.45 -18.94 4.78
N GLY A 144 2.79 -19.63 3.84
CA GLY A 144 2.73 -21.09 3.82
C GLY A 144 4.10 -21.74 3.70
N SER A 145 4.93 -21.28 2.77
CA SER A 145 6.31 -21.76 2.60
C SER A 145 7.18 -21.47 3.83
N ALA A 146 7.04 -20.28 4.43
CA ALA A 146 7.77 -19.89 5.64
C ALA A 146 7.36 -20.74 6.85
N ALA A 147 6.05 -20.96 7.04
CA ALA A 147 5.56 -21.81 8.11
C ALA A 147 6.05 -23.26 7.95
N HIS A 148 6.11 -23.77 6.72
CA HIS A 148 6.71 -25.07 6.44
C HIS A 148 8.19 -25.11 6.81
N ALA A 149 8.97 -24.10 6.38
CA ALA A 149 10.41 -24.03 6.68
C ALA A 149 10.73 -23.91 8.17
N VAL A 150 9.87 -23.21 8.94
CA VAL A 150 10.09 -22.95 10.37
C VAL A 150 9.53 -24.08 11.25
N PHE A 151 8.33 -24.56 10.95
CA PHE A 151 7.57 -25.46 11.84
C PHE A 151 7.37 -26.87 11.26
N GLY A 152 7.74 -27.13 10.00
CA GLY A 152 7.55 -28.43 9.34
C GLY A 152 6.10 -28.75 8.99
N VAL A 153 5.17 -27.80 9.12
CA VAL A 153 3.75 -27.99 8.79
C VAL A 153 3.52 -27.98 7.28
N PRO A 154 2.48 -28.62 6.74
CA PRO A 154 2.14 -28.49 5.33
C PRO A 154 1.91 -27.03 4.92
N THR A 155 2.37 -26.63 3.73
CA THR A 155 2.28 -25.24 3.24
C THR A 155 0.85 -24.70 3.25
N THR A 156 -0.14 -25.54 2.92
CA THR A 156 -1.57 -25.19 2.96
C THR A 156 -2.05 -24.90 4.38
N ALA A 157 -1.59 -25.69 5.38
CA ALA A 157 -1.93 -25.46 6.78
C ALA A 157 -1.25 -24.18 7.32
N GLY A 158 0.02 -23.96 6.94
CA GLY A 158 0.76 -22.75 7.24
C GLY A 158 0.06 -21.50 6.72
N TYR A 159 -0.39 -21.53 5.46
CA TYR A 159 -1.20 -20.49 4.86
C TYR A 159 -2.47 -20.21 5.69
N LEU A 160 -3.29 -21.23 5.95
CA LEU A 160 -4.57 -21.07 6.64
C LEU A 160 -4.38 -20.48 8.04
N ALA A 161 -3.34 -20.92 8.76
CA ALA A 161 -2.98 -20.38 10.06
C ALA A 161 -2.55 -18.90 9.98
N SER A 162 -1.65 -18.55 9.05
CA SER A 162 -1.19 -17.19 8.85
C SER A 162 -2.31 -16.23 8.43
N ALA A 163 -3.18 -16.66 7.52
CA ALA A 163 -4.33 -15.89 7.08
C ALA A 163 -5.37 -15.72 8.21
N ALA A 164 -5.57 -16.73 9.07
CA ALA A 164 -6.42 -16.61 10.24
C ALA A 164 -5.84 -15.59 11.25
N VAL A 165 -4.54 -15.64 11.52
CA VAL A 165 -3.85 -14.67 12.38
C VAL A 165 -3.98 -13.26 11.81
N ALA A 166 -3.72 -13.07 10.52
CA ALA A 166 -3.84 -11.78 9.85
C ALA A 166 -5.29 -11.26 9.89
N SER A 167 -6.28 -12.12 9.70
CA SER A 167 -7.71 -11.78 9.78
C SER A 167 -8.10 -11.28 11.18
N VAL A 168 -7.56 -11.92 12.23
CA VAL A 168 -7.79 -11.54 13.63
C VAL A 168 -7.18 -10.16 13.91
N VAL A 169 -5.92 -9.93 13.51
CA VAL A 169 -5.26 -8.63 13.68
C VAL A 169 -5.98 -7.54 12.87
N ALA A 170 -6.36 -7.83 11.62
CA ALA A 170 -7.15 -6.95 10.77
C ALA A 170 -8.52 -6.62 11.38
N PHE A 171 -9.11 -7.51 12.18
CA PHE A 171 -10.36 -7.24 12.90
C PHE A 171 -10.17 -6.26 14.06
N PHE A 172 -9.04 -6.30 14.77
CA PHE A 172 -8.72 -5.35 15.83
C PHE A 172 -8.28 -3.97 15.29
N GLY A 173 -7.75 -3.90 14.06
CA GLY A 173 -7.58 -2.65 13.30
C GLY A 173 -6.26 -1.90 13.49
N HIS A 174 -6.25 -0.63 13.08
CA HIS A 174 -5.07 0.22 12.87
C HIS A 174 -4.09 0.32 14.07
N ASP A 175 -4.60 0.49 15.29
CA ASP A 175 -3.77 0.72 16.49
C ASP A 175 -2.89 -0.46 16.90
N TRP A 176 -3.31 -1.68 16.57
CA TRP A 176 -2.52 -2.88 16.83
C TRP A 176 -1.42 -3.07 15.80
N ILE A 177 -1.72 -2.80 14.53
CA ILE A 177 -0.74 -2.81 13.43
C ILE A 177 0.42 -1.84 13.74
N HIS A 178 0.10 -0.61 14.17
CA HIS A 178 1.12 0.37 14.54
C HIS A 178 2.00 -0.04 15.71
N ARG A 179 1.40 -0.68 16.73
CA ARG A 179 2.15 -1.19 17.88
C ARG A 179 3.12 -2.28 17.43
N VAL A 180 2.65 -3.28 16.70
CA VAL A 180 3.48 -4.38 16.19
C VAL A 180 4.64 -3.84 15.36
N ASN A 181 4.38 -2.96 14.39
CA ASN A 181 5.43 -2.41 13.51
C ASN A 181 6.51 -1.64 14.28
N ARG A 182 6.14 -0.90 15.33
CA ARG A 182 7.11 -0.17 16.17
C ARG A 182 8.06 -1.11 16.90
N TRP A 183 7.56 -2.22 17.43
CA TRP A 183 8.37 -3.22 18.12
C TRP A 183 9.24 -4.02 17.16
N LEU A 184 8.77 -4.28 15.94
CA LEU A 184 9.50 -5.03 14.93
C LEU A 184 10.61 -4.22 14.25
N THR A 185 10.54 -2.89 14.22
CA THR A 185 11.46 -2.05 13.43
C THR A 185 12.94 -2.37 13.70
N TRP A 186 13.39 -2.29 14.95
CA TRP A 186 14.81 -2.48 15.29
C TRP A 186 15.30 -3.94 15.13
N PRO A 187 14.54 -4.97 15.57
CA PRO A 187 14.88 -6.35 15.25
C PRO A 187 15.03 -6.61 13.74
N LEU A 188 14.14 -6.04 12.92
CA LEU A 188 14.21 -6.18 11.47
C LEU A 188 15.41 -5.44 10.87
N VAL A 189 15.80 -4.27 11.38
CA VAL A 189 17.06 -3.60 11.00
C VAL A 189 18.26 -4.50 11.29
N ALA A 190 18.35 -5.05 12.50
CA ALA A 190 19.46 -5.94 12.88
C ALA A 190 19.52 -7.19 11.98
N LEU A 191 18.36 -7.75 11.64
CA LEU A 191 18.24 -8.86 10.71
C LEU A 191 18.76 -8.51 9.31
N LEU A 192 18.38 -7.34 8.76
CA LEU A 192 18.86 -6.89 7.45
C LEU A 192 20.37 -6.67 7.42
N VAL A 193 20.95 -6.14 8.51
CA VAL A 193 22.41 -6.01 8.63
C VAL A 193 23.08 -7.38 8.61
N ALA A 194 22.57 -8.35 9.37
CA ALA A 194 23.08 -9.72 9.36
C ALA A 194 22.97 -10.34 7.95
N LEU A 195 21.80 -10.27 7.32
CA LEU A 195 21.59 -10.75 5.96
C LEU A 195 22.48 -10.09 4.91
N SER A 196 22.83 -8.81 5.11
CA SER A 196 23.79 -8.11 4.25
C SER A 196 25.19 -8.70 4.40
N GLY A 197 25.62 -8.99 5.63
CA GLY A 197 26.85 -9.75 5.87
C GLY A 197 26.82 -11.10 5.16
N ALA A 198 25.73 -11.87 5.35
CA ALA A 198 25.54 -13.18 4.72
C ALA A 198 25.64 -13.11 3.19
N ALA A 199 24.97 -12.14 2.56
CA ALA A 199 24.99 -11.97 1.12
C ALA A 199 26.38 -11.53 0.60
N LEU A 200 27.09 -10.68 1.34
CA LEU A 200 28.41 -10.19 0.93
C LEU A 200 29.52 -11.22 1.10
N THR A 201 29.39 -12.15 2.04
CA THR A 201 30.38 -13.21 2.30
C THR A 201 30.06 -14.54 1.62
N ASN A 202 28.88 -14.67 1.00
CA ASN A 202 28.47 -15.90 0.33
C ASN A 202 29.11 -16.00 -1.06
N GLU A 203 30.11 -16.87 -1.19
CA GLU A 203 30.84 -17.12 -2.45
C GLU A 203 29.94 -17.65 -3.59
N ALA A 204 28.74 -18.18 -3.27
CA ALA A 204 27.78 -18.58 -4.28
C ALA A 204 27.06 -17.38 -4.94
N VAL A 205 27.11 -16.18 -4.35
CA VAL A 205 26.62 -14.96 -5.00
C VAL A 205 27.56 -14.62 -6.16
N PRO A 206 27.08 -14.59 -7.41
CA PRO A 206 27.94 -14.30 -8.56
C PRO A 206 28.59 -12.91 -8.45
N PRO A 207 29.84 -12.75 -8.93
CA PRO A 207 30.49 -11.45 -8.95
C PRO A 207 29.69 -10.46 -9.80
N LEU A 208 29.63 -9.21 -9.36
CA LEU A 208 28.94 -8.16 -10.09
C LEU A 208 29.74 -7.76 -11.34
N SER A 209 29.11 -7.92 -12.51
CA SER A 209 29.66 -7.51 -13.79
C SER A 209 28.71 -6.53 -14.48
N LEU A 210 29.25 -5.43 -14.99
CA LEU A 210 28.49 -4.47 -15.81
C LEU A 210 28.36 -4.91 -17.27
N ALA A 211 28.94 -6.06 -17.65
CA ALA A 211 28.75 -6.64 -18.97
C ALA A 211 27.32 -7.20 -19.16
N GLY A 212 26.93 -7.45 -20.41
CA GLY A 212 25.64 -8.08 -20.72
C GLY A 212 24.42 -7.19 -20.48
N PHE A 213 24.58 -5.86 -20.55
CA PHE A 213 23.45 -4.95 -20.48
C PHE A 213 22.44 -5.23 -21.60
N ASP A 214 21.20 -5.50 -21.22
CA ASP A 214 20.07 -5.63 -22.13
C ASP A 214 18.93 -4.73 -21.62
N PRO A 215 18.50 -3.71 -22.39
CA PRO A 215 17.52 -2.74 -21.92
C PRO A 215 16.14 -3.37 -21.62
N ALA A 216 15.76 -4.47 -22.29
CA ALA A 216 14.42 -5.06 -22.12
C ALA A 216 14.19 -5.66 -20.72
N PRO A 217 15.01 -6.63 -20.24
CA PRO A 217 14.86 -7.18 -18.90
C PRO A 217 15.21 -6.13 -17.83
N VAL A 218 16.15 -5.21 -18.08
CA VAL A 218 16.49 -4.12 -17.16
C VAL A 218 15.28 -3.20 -16.93
N MET A 219 14.59 -2.82 -17.99
CA MET A 219 13.40 -1.97 -17.86
C MET A 219 12.24 -2.72 -17.21
N THR A 220 12.09 -4.02 -17.48
CA THR A 220 11.09 -4.85 -16.80
C THR A 220 11.35 -4.93 -15.29
N VAL A 221 12.61 -5.07 -14.86
CA VAL A 221 13.00 -4.98 -13.44
C VAL A 221 12.63 -3.63 -12.85
N PHE A 222 12.94 -2.54 -13.55
CA PHE A 222 12.55 -1.20 -13.12
C PHE A 222 11.03 -1.10 -12.90
N VAL A 223 10.21 -1.59 -13.85
CA VAL A 223 8.75 -1.57 -13.75
C VAL A 223 8.25 -2.42 -12.58
N ILE A 224 8.81 -3.61 -12.34
CA ILE A 224 8.47 -4.47 -11.20
C ILE A 224 8.74 -3.75 -9.88
N SER A 225 9.94 -3.18 -9.70
CA SER A 225 10.32 -2.48 -8.47
C SER A 225 9.55 -1.17 -8.26
N SER A 226 9.27 -0.43 -9.34
CA SER A 226 8.39 0.74 -9.30
C SER A 226 6.95 0.37 -8.97
N GLY A 227 6.44 -0.70 -9.59
CA GLY A 227 5.09 -1.23 -9.35
C GLY A 227 4.88 -1.61 -7.90
N PHE A 228 5.88 -2.25 -7.27
CA PHE A 228 5.83 -2.55 -5.85
C PHE A 228 5.65 -1.29 -4.99
N GLN A 229 6.49 -0.27 -5.20
CA GLN A 229 6.43 0.93 -4.38
C GLN A 229 5.21 1.79 -4.68
N LEU A 230 4.76 1.81 -5.93
CA LEU A 230 3.54 2.50 -6.32
C LEU A 230 2.30 1.79 -5.76
N GLY A 231 2.35 0.47 -5.57
CA GLY A 231 1.30 -0.33 -4.93
C GLY A 231 1.00 0.09 -3.49
N TRP A 232 1.93 0.75 -2.80
CA TRP A 232 1.70 1.36 -1.49
C TRP A 232 0.97 2.70 -1.54
N ALA A 233 0.95 3.39 -2.69
CA ALA A 233 0.37 4.72 -2.81
C ALA A 233 -1.10 4.82 -2.30
N PRO A 234 -1.99 3.85 -2.57
CA PRO A 234 -3.36 3.81 -2.01
C PRO A 234 -3.47 3.76 -0.48
N TYR A 235 -2.37 3.54 0.24
CA TYR A 235 -2.35 3.37 1.69
C TYR A 235 -1.82 4.64 2.38
N VAL A 236 -1.17 5.54 1.63
CA VAL A 236 -0.25 6.53 2.24
C VAL A 236 -0.97 7.56 3.09
N SER A 237 -2.10 8.10 2.61
CA SER A 237 -2.89 9.03 3.41
C SER A 237 -3.56 8.40 4.61
N ASP A 238 -3.76 7.09 4.65
CA ASP A 238 -4.39 6.42 5.79
C ASP A 238 -3.51 6.51 7.04
N TYR A 239 -2.20 6.56 6.84
CA TYR A 239 -1.21 6.69 7.90
C TYR A 239 -0.81 8.14 8.20
N SER A 240 -1.05 9.07 7.27
CA SER A 240 -0.73 10.49 7.45
C SER A 240 -1.95 11.37 7.80
N ARG A 241 -3.19 10.87 7.69
CA ARG A 241 -4.43 11.62 7.99
C ARG A 241 -4.58 12.05 9.45
N TYR A 242 -3.88 11.38 10.37
CA TYR A 242 -3.87 11.70 11.79
C TYR A 242 -2.82 12.75 12.18
N LEU A 243 -1.98 13.20 11.24
CA LEU A 243 -1.00 14.26 11.48
C LEU A 243 -1.68 15.62 11.62
N ALA A 244 -1.07 16.49 12.42
CA ALA A 244 -1.55 17.86 12.58
C ALA A 244 -1.58 18.61 11.22
N PRO A 245 -2.57 19.49 10.99
CA PRO A 245 -2.80 20.11 9.68
C PRO A 245 -1.74 21.12 9.25
N ASP A 246 -0.94 21.61 10.20
CA ASP A 246 0.17 22.53 10.00
C ASP A 246 1.47 21.82 9.59
N VAL A 247 1.49 20.47 9.58
CA VAL A 247 2.64 19.69 9.12
C VAL A 247 2.95 20.06 7.66
N PRO A 248 4.18 20.54 7.37
CA PRO A 248 4.57 20.90 6.01
C PRO A 248 4.56 19.68 5.09
N ALA A 249 4.08 19.85 3.84
CA ALA A 249 4.09 18.80 2.81
C ALA A 249 5.49 18.17 2.63
N ARG A 250 6.55 18.98 2.66
CA ARG A 250 7.94 18.50 2.60
C ARG A 250 8.31 17.54 3.73
N SER A 251 7.76 17.76 4.92
CA SER A 251 8.04 16.93 6.10
C SER A 251 7.37 15.57 5.95
N ALA A 252 6.08 15.55 5.58
CA ALA A 252 5.36 14.32 5.29
C ALA A 252 6.00 13.55 4.12
N PHE A 253 6.46 14.23 3.07
CA PHE A 253 7.19 13.63 1.97
C PHE A 253 8.47 12.94 2.44
N TRP A 254 9.40 13.64 3.11
CA TRP A 254 10.69 13.06 3.47
C TRP A 254 10.62 11.96 4.53
N TRP A 255 9.70 12.09 5.50
CA TRP A 255 9.44 11.06 6.52
C TRP A 255 8.71 9.82 5.97
N THR A 256 8.19 9.90 4.75
CA THR A 256 7.69 8.74 4.01
C THR A 256 8.73 8.21 3.02
N TYR A 257 9.33 9.09 2.22
CA TYR A 257 10.23 8.76 1.12
C TYR A 257 11.50 8.06 1.60
N LEU A 258 12.29 8.68 2.49
CA LEU A 258 13.59 8.12 2.90
C LEU A 258 13.48 6.73 3.54
N PRO A 259 12.64 6.52 4.57
CA PRO A 259 12.55 5.21 5.20
C PRO A 259 11.94 4.15 4.29
N SER A 260 10.94 4.50 3.46
CA SER A 260 10.36 3.55 2.50
C SER A 260 11.34 3.17 1.39
N ALA A 261 12.01 4.16 0.79
CA ALA A 261 13.01 3.94 -0.25
C ALA A 261 14.18 3.12 0.27
N LEU A 262 14.71 3.48 1.44
CA LEU A 262 15.82 2.77 2.06
C LEU A 262 15.48 1.31 2.33
N SER A 263 14.35 1.05 2.99
CA SER A 263 13.93 -0.32 3.32
C SER A 263 13.64 -1.15 2.06
N ALA A 264 12.93 -0.60 1.07
CA ALA A 264 12.61 -1.31 -0.17
C ALA A 264 13.86 -1.62 -1.00
N VAL A 265 14.76 -0.65 -1.18
CA VAL A 265 16.05 -0.89 -1.84
C VAL A 265 16.80 -2.00 -1.12
N TRP A 266 16.92 -1.91 0.21
CA TRP A 266 17.66 -2.89 0.98
C TRP A 266 17.12 -4.32 0.78
N VAL A 267 15.81 -4.53 0.92
CA VAL A 267 15.21 -5.87 0.78
C VAL A 267 15.18 -6.37 -0.66
N PHE A 268 15.04 -5.49 -1.66
CA PHE A 268 15.11 -5.91 -3.07
C PHE A 268 16.50 -6.41 -3.43
N LEU A 269 17.54 -5.67 -3.02
CA LEU A 269 18.92 -6.04 -3.30
C LEU A 269 19.29 -7.36 -2.59
N LEU A 270 18.90 -7.52 -1.33
CA LEU A 270 19.11 -8.77 -0.59
C LEU A 270 18.36 -9.94 -1.22
N GLY A 271 17.09 -9.75 -1.57
CA GLY A 271 16.29 -10.78 -2.25
C GLY A 271 16.92 -11.26 -3.55
N ALA A 272 17.37 -10.33 -4.39
CA ALA A 272 18.06 -10.65 -5.64
C ALA A 272 19.40 -11.37 -5.38
N ALA A 273 20.25 -10.86 -4.48
CA ALA A 273 21.53 -11.47 -4.18
C ALA A 273 21.39 -12.89 -3.60
N MET A 274 20.48 -13.09 -2.65
CA MET A 274 20.23 -14.41 -2.04
C MET A 274 19.66 -15.41 -3.05
N SER A 275 18.79 -14.95 -3.96
CA SER A 275 18.30 -15.81 -5.05
C SER A 275 19.37 -16.15 -6.08
N ALA A 276 20.28 -15.22 -6.38
CA ALA A 276 21.40 -15.48 -7.29
C ALA A 276 22.34 -16.58 -6.76
N ALA A 277 22.48 -16.69 -5.43
CA ALA A 277 23.24 -17.75 -4.76
C ALA A 277 22.53 -19.11 -4.71
N ALA A 278 21.23 -19.17 -5.03
CA ALA A 278 20.45 -20.40 -5.05
C ALA A 278 19.55 -20.47 -6.32
N PRO A 279 20.13 -20.59 -7.52
CA PRO A 279 19.37 -20.56 -8.77
C PRO A 279 18.28 -21.64 -8.81
N GLY A 280 17.07 -21.24 -9.20
CA GLY A 280 15.92 -22.15 -9.30
C GLY A 280 15.26 -22.53 -7.97
N ALA A 281 15.79 -22.08 -6.82
CA ALA A 281 15.15 -22.30 -5.54
C ALA A 281 13.94 -21.37 -5.35
N GLU A 282 12.92 -21.89 -4.67
CA GLU A 282 11.80 -21.08 -4.18
C GLU A 282 12.28 -19.96 -3.24
N PRO A 283 11.61 -18.78 -3.20
CA PRO A 283 12.10 -17.61 -2.48
C PRO A 283 12.46 -17.90 -1.01
N VAL A 284 11.57 -18.57 -0.27
CA VAL A 284 11.81 -18.90 1.15
C VAL A 284 13.00 -19.84 1.31
N THR A 285 13.15 -20.83 0.43
CA THR A 285 14.26 -21.78 0.45
C THR A 285 15.59 -21.07 0.19
N ALA A 286 15.63 -20.16 -0.78
CA ALA A 286 16.80 -19.32 -1.05
C ALA A 286 17.17 -18.46 0.18
N PHE A 287 16.17 -17.90 0.88
CA PHE A 287 16.41 -17.10 2.08
C PHE A 287 16.97 -17.93 3.24
N VAL A 288 16.46 -19.14 3.46
CA VAL A 288 17.01 -20.07 4.47
C VAL A 288 18.46 -20.39 4.15
N ALA A 289 18.74 -20.85 2.93
CA ALA A 289 20.07 -21.28 2.52
C ALA A 289 21.10 -20.15 2.63
N ALA A 290 20.77 -18.95 2.14
CA ALA A 290 21.70 -17.84 2.18
C ALA A 290 21.90 -17.26 3.58
N ALA A 291 20.92 -17.37 4.49
CA ALA A 291 21.09 -17.00 5.89
C ALA A 291 21.90 -18.03 6.70
N ASP A 292 21.72 -19.33 6.43
CA ASP A 292 22.47 -20.40 7.09
C ASP A 292 23.99 -20.36 6.84
N THR A 293 24.45 -19.55 5.88
CA THR A 293 25.89 -19.29 5.64
C THR A 293 26.58 -18.57 6.80
N LEU A 294 25.84 -17.81 7.61
CA LEU A 294 26.39 -17.17 8.81
C LEU A 294 26.61 -18.17 9.95
N PHE A 295 25.60 -19.00 10.20
CA PHE A 295 25.67 -20.16 11.08
C PHE A 295 24.46 -21.06 10.87
N THR A 296 24.64 -22.36 11.12
CA THR A 296 23.59 -23.36 10.98
C THR A 296 22.37 -23.03 11.84
N GLY A 297 21.20 -22.91 11.21
CA GLY A 297 19.92 -22.64 11.87
C GLY A 297 19.50 -21.17 11.85
N PHE A 298 20.38 -20.26 11.41
CA PHE A 298 20.04 -18.85 11.26
C PHE A 298 18.95 -18.62 10.20
N GLY A 299 18.87 -19.47 9.18
CA GLY A 299 17.85 -19.39 8.14
C GLY A 299 16.44 -19.55 8.68
N ARG A 300 16.21 -20.48 9.61
CA ARG A 300 14.89 -20.63 10.27
C ARG A 300 14.53 -19.42 11.11
N ILE A 301 15.50 -18.87 11.85
CA ILE A 301 15.29 -17.65 12.67
C ILE A 301 14.94 -16.47 11.76
N THR A 302 15.65 -16.32 10.65
CA THR A 302 15.46 -15.25 9.68
C THR A 302 14.07 -15.32 9.05
N VAL A 303 13.68 -16.49 8.54
CA VAL A 303 12.36 -16.68 7.94
C VAL A 303 11.25 -16.49 8.97
N ALA A 304 11.43 -16.93 10.22
CA ALA A 304 10.46 -16.68 11.29
C ALA A 304 10.29 -15.18 11.57
N ALA A 305 11.38 -14.41 11.62
CA ALA A 305 11.33 -12.97 11.82
C ALA A 305 10.67 -12.23 10.63
N LEU A 306 11.01 -12.60 9.40
CA LEU A 306 10.38 -12.05 8.20
C LEU A 306 8.91 -12.46 8.07
N LEU A 307 8.53 -13.64 8.55
CA LEU A 307 7.14 -14.10 8.63
C LEU A 307 6.33 -13.23 9.60
N LEU A 308 6.89 -12.80 10.74
CA LEU A 308 6.21 -11.86 11.64
C LEU A 308 5.95 -10.51 10.96
N GLY A 309 6.93 -9.98 10.21
CA GLY A 309 6.74 -8.79 9.39
C GLY A 309 5.67 -8.99 8.31
N LEU A 310 5.68 -10.15 7.65
CA LEU A 310 4.70 -10.52 6.64
C LEU A 310 3.28 -10.60 7.21
N LEU A 311 3.08 -11.23 8.37
CA LEU A 311 1.77 -11.31 9.04
C LEU A 311 1.19 -9.92 9.36
N SER A 312 2.06 -8.97 9.72
CA SER A 312 1.64 -7.56 9.91
C SER A 312 1.13 -6.96 8.59
N VAL A 313 1.85 -7.13 7.50
CA VAL A 313 1.48 -6.62 6.17
C VAL A 313 0.24 -7.32 5.61
N MET A 314 0.10 -8.64 5.78
CA MET A 314 -1.11 -9.38 5.46
C MET A 314 -2.33 -8.77 6.16
N SER A 315 -2.19 -8.41 7.43
CA SER A 315 -3.26 -7.77 8.20
C SER A 315 -3.65 -6.41 7.62
N VAL A 316 -2.67 -5.62 7.19
CA VAL A 316 -2.90 -4.34 6.50
C VAL A 316 -3.64 -4.57 5.18
N ASN A 317 -3.20 -5.54 4.38
CA ASN A 317 -3.81 -5.84 3.09
C ASN A 317 -5.25 -6.34 3.23
N GLN A 318 -5.49 -7.21 4.21
CA GLN A 318 -6.83 -7.73 4.45
C GLN A 318 -7.77 -6.67 5.03
N TYR A 319 -7.25 -5.78 5.88
CA TYR A 319 -8.00 -4.62 6.39
C TYR A 319 -8.38 -3.66 5.26
N GLY A 320 -7.41 -3.21 4.46
CA GLY A 320 -7.65 -2.29 3.36
C GLY A 320 -8.54 -2.86 2.26
N GLY A 321 -8.36 -4.14 1.91
CA GLY A 321 -9.23 -4.86 0.97
C GLY A 321 -10.68 -4.94 1.47
N ALA A 322 -10.88 -5.24 2.76
CA ALA A 322 -12.22 -5.28 3.36
C ALA A 322 -12.89 -3.89 3.35
N LEU A 323 -12.17 -2.83 3.71
CA LEU A 323 -12.69 -1.46 3.62
C LEU A 323 -13.03 -1.06 2.19
N THR A 324 -12.18 -1.42 1.23
CA THR A 324 -12.38 -1.11 -0.19
C THR A 324 -13.65 -1.79 -0.72
N MET A 325 -13.88 -3.06 -0.39
CA MET A 325 -15.12 -3.76 -0.74
C MET A 325 -16.37 -3.08 -0.14
N ILE A 326 -16.30 -2.67 1.13
CA ILE A 326 -17.39 -1.97 1.80
C ILE A 326 -17.65 -0.62 1.12
N ALA A 327 -16.59 0.15 0.82
CA ALA A 327 -16.70 1.46 0.19
C ALA A 327 -17.27 1.36 -1.24
N ILE A 328 -16.83 0.38 -2.03
CA ILE A 328 -17.40 0.12 -3.36
C ILE A 328 -18.90 -0.14 -3.22
N ARG A 329 -19.31 -1.03 -2.29
CA ARG A 329 -20.74 -1.32 -2.06
C ARG A 329 -21.52 -0.09 -1.61
N ASP A 330 -20.96 0.68 -0.68
CA ASP A 330 -21.56 1.91 -0.13
C ASP A 330 -21.87 2.94 -1.21
N SER A 331 -20.99 3.05 -2.21
CA SER A 331 -21.15 4.00 -3.31
C SER A 331 -22.38 3.69 -4.18
N PHE A 332 -22.84 2.44 -4.24
CA PHE A 332 -24.08 2.07 -4.94
C PHE A 332 -25.30 2.03 -4.02
N ARG A 333 -25.12 1.61 -2.77
CA ARG A 333 -26.17 1.52 -1.76
C ARG A 333 -25.58 1.77 -0.38
N PRO A 334 -26.08 2.76 0.38
CA PRO A 334 -25.55 3.10 1.70
C PRO A 334 -25.43 1.87 2.61
N VAL A 335 -24.24 1.65 3.17
CA VAL A 335 -23.93 0.54 4.07
C VAL A 335 -23.67 1.07 5.47
N ARG A 336 -24.46 0.64 6.45
CA ARG A 336 -24.14 0.93 7.85
C ARG A 336 -22.95 0.07 8.29
N PRO A 337 -21.83 0.66 8.75
CA PRO A 337 -20.68 -0.08 9.23
C PRO A 337 -21.05 -0.82 10.52
N THR A 338 -21.14 -2.15 10.44
CA THR A 338 -21.41 -3.02 11.59
C THR A 338 -20.31 -4.08 11.70
N ARG A 339 -20.13 -4.65 12.90
CA ARG A 339 -19.20 -5.78 13.11
C ARG A 339 -19.48 -6.95 12.16
N ARG A 340 -20.76 -7.20 11.85
CA ARG A 340 -21.18 -8.24 10.90
C ARG A 340 -20.72 -7.93 9.48
N VAL A 341 -20.91 -6.70 9.00
CA VAL A 341 -20.44 -6.28 7.67
C VAL A 341 -18.93 -6.42 7.55
N ARG A 342 -18.18 -5.99 8.59
CA ARG A 342 -16.72 -6.14 8.63
C ARG A 342 -16.30 -7.60 8.62
N ALA A 343 -16.91 -8.45 9.43
CA ALA A 343 -16.61 -9.88 9.48
C ALA A 343 -16.88 -10.57 8.12
N VAL A 344 -18.00 -10.23 7.46
CA VAL A 344 -18.33 -10.75 6.12
C VAL A 344 -17.30 -10.27 5.08
N ALA A 345 -16.90 -9.00 5.10
CA ALA A 345 -15.90 -8.48 4.17
C ALA A 345 -14.53 -9.15 4.37
N VAL A 346 -14.05 -9.28 5.61
CA VAL A 346 -12.79 -9.96 5.93
C VAL A 346 -12.84 -11.44 5.54
N GLY A 347 -13.95 -12.13 5.81
CA GLY A 347 -14.16 -13.52 5.42
C GLY A 347 -14.24 -13.73 3.90
N THR A 348 -14.82 -12.76 3.18
CA THR A 348 -14.85 -12.77 1.71
C THR A 348 -13.44 -12.60 1.14
N MET A 349 -12.66 -11.66 1.69
CA MET A 349 -11.26 -11.47 1.29
C MET A 349 -10.44 -12.74 1.52
N PHE A 350 -10.61 -13.38 2.69
CA PHE A 350 -9.96 -14.64 3.03
C PHE A 350 -10.30 -15.74 2.01
N ALA A 351 -11.59 -15.90 1.68
CA ALA A 351 -12.05 -16.93 0.75
C ALA A 351 -11.48 -16.71 -0.67
N ILE A 352 -11.50 -15.47 -1.19
CA ILE A 352 -10.97 -15.16 -2.52
C ILE A 352 -9.46 -15.42 -2.56
N VAL A 353 -8.71 -14.93 -1.56
CA VAL A 353 -7.25 -15.14 -1.48
C VAL A 353 -6.91 -16.62 -1.41
N TRP A 354 -7.68 -17.43 -0.68
CA TRP A 354 -7.48 -18.88 -0.67
C TRP A 354 -7.73 -19.50 -2.05
N LEU A 355 -8.85 -19.15 -2.69
CA LEU A 355 -9.22 -19.67 -4.02
C LEU A 355 -8.19 -19.34 -5.10
N VAL A 356 -7.52 -18.18 -5.00
CA VAL A 356 -6.48 -17.77 -5.95
C VAL A 356 -5.11 -18.35 -5.58
N SER A 357 -4.72 -18.32 -4.30
CA SER A 357 -3.39 -18.78 -3.86
C SER A 357 -3.19 -20.28 -4.02
N HIS A 358 -4.24 -21.09 -3.80
CA HIS A 358 -4.16 -22.54 -3.89
C HIS A 358 -3.72 -23.07 -5.27
N PRO A 359 -4.32 -22.66 -6.40
CA PRO A 359 -3.88 -23.10 -7.74
C PRO A 359 -2.59 -22.43 -8.24
N VAL A 360 -2.20 -21.28 -7.68
CA VAL A 360 -0.91 -20.64 -8.01
C VAL A 360 0.23 -21.42 -7.36
N GLY A 361 0.16 -21.65 -6.04
CA GLY A 361 1.19 -22.35 -5.28
C GLY A 361 2.54 -21.64 -5.27
N ALA A 362 3.53 -22.24 -4.59
CA ALA A 362 4.89 -21.69 -4.54
C ALA A 362 5.55 -21.73 -5.93
N GLU A 363 5.40 -22.84 -6.66
CA GLU A 363 6.05 -23.08 -7.96
C GLU A 363 5.76 -22.02 -9.03
N ARG A 364 4.58 -21.37 -9.00
CA ARG A 364 4.20 -20.32 -9.96
C ARG A 364 4.22 -18.93 -9.34
N PHE A 365 4.68 -18.81 -8.09
CA PHE A 365 4.70 -17.56 -7.34
C PHE A 365 5.39 -16.45 -8.14
N THR A 366 6.60 -16.70 -8.63
CA THR A 366 7.43 -15.68 -9.28
C THR A 366 6.77 -15.12 -10.54
N ALA A 367 6.20 -16.00 -11.37
CA ALA A 367 5.48 -15.59 -12.58
C ALA A 367 4.18 -14.85 -12.26
N PHE A 368 3.41 -15.33 -11.28
CA PHE A 368 2.18 -14.65 -10.83
C PHE A 368 2.50 -13.26 -10.26
N TYR A 369 3.45 -13.19 -9.34
CA TYR A 369 3.78 -11.98 -8.59
C TYR A 369 4.45 -10.94 -9.49
N GLY A 370 5.37 -11.34 -10.38
CA GLY A 370 6.00 -10.43 -11.34
C GLY A 370 4.99 -9.77 -12.27
N ASN A 371 4.08 -10.56 -12.86
CA ASN A 371 3.00 -10.02 -13.69
C ASN A 371 2.07 -9.11 -12.86
N ALA A 372 1.73 -9.51 -11.64
CA ALA A 372 0.92 -8.67 -10.76
C ALA A 372 1.56 -7.30 -10.54
N LEU A 373 2.84 -7.23 -10.19
CA LEU A 373 3.55 -5.97 -9.98
C LEU A 373 3.59 -5.10 -11.24
N ILE A 374 3.78 -5.70 -12.42
CA ILE A 374 3.75 -4.99 -13.71
C ILE A 374 2.35 -4.40 -13.97
N PHE A 375 1.28 -5.20 -13.83
CA PHE A 375 -0.08 -4.71 -14.03
C PHE A 375 -0.47 -3.63 -13.00
N LEU A 376 -0.04 -3.77 -11.75
CA LEU A 376 -0.26 -2.75 -10.74
C LEU A 376 0.46 -1.44 -11.09
N ALA A 377 1.69 -1.51 -11.61
CA ALA A 377 2.39 -0.34 -12.15
C ALA A 377 1.54 0.34 -13.24
N TYR A 378 0.96 -0.44 -14.16
CA TYR A 378 0.14 0.10 -15.24
C TYR A 378 -1.16 0.75 -14.76
N LEU A 379 -1.82 0.14 -13.78
CA LEU A 379 -3.12 0.61 -13.28
C LEU A 379 -2.98 1.83 -12.37
N PHE A 380 -1.92 1.92 -11.56
CA PHE A 380 -1.73 3.05 -10.65
C PHE A 380 -1.01 4.23 -11.27
N THR A 381 -0.20 4.04 -12.30
CA THR A 381 0.48 5.13 -13.01
C THR A 381 -0.49 6.27 -13.42
N PRO A 382 -1.54 6.01 -14.20
CA PRO A 382 -2.49 7.06 -14.60
C PRO A 382 -3.26 7.65 -13.42
N TRP A 383 -3.61 6.83 -12.41
CA TRP A 383 -4.29 7.31 -11.21
C TRP A 383 -3.43 8.29 -10.41
N THR A 384 -2.18 7.93 -10.15
CA THR A 384 -1.21 8.77 -9.44
C THR A 384 -1.02 10.09 -10.18
N ALA A 385 -0.84 10.06 -11.50
CA ALA A 385 -0.68 11.27 -12.29
C ALA A 385 -1.91 12.21 -12.16
N VAL A 386 -3.12 11.68 -12.35
CA VAL A 386 -4.38 12.44 -12.22
C VAL A 386 -4.51 13.03 -10.82
N ASN A 387 -4.34 12.22 -9.78
CA ASN A 387 -4.54 12.62 -8.39
C ASN A 387 -3.51 13.67 -7.95
N LEU A 388 -2.24 13.50 -8.31
CA LEU A 388 -1.18 14.45 -7.93
C LEU A 388 -1.30 15.78 -8.70
N VAL A 389 -1.62 15.74 -10.01
CA VAL A 389 -1.90 16.97 -10.77
C VAL A 389 -3.08 17.72 -10.20
N ASP A 390 -4.15 17.01 -9.84
CA ASP A 390 -5.31 17.61 -9.19
C ASP A 390 -4.92 18.32 -7.88
N TYR A 391 -4.21 17.60 -7.01
CA TYR A 391 -3.87 18.11 -5.69
C TYR A 391 -2.87 19.25 -5.73
N PHE A 392 -1.79 19.15 -6.53
CA PHE A 392 -0.72 20.15 -6.52
C PHE A 392 -0.94 21.30 -7.49
N LEU A 393 -1.57 21.07 -8.65
CA LEU A 393 -1.66 22.07 -9.72
C LEU A 393 -3.06 22.66 -9.86
N VAL A 394 -4.10 21.81 -9.93
CA VAL A 394 -5.49 22.25 -10.22
C VAL A 394 -6.14 22.84 -8.98
N ARG A 395 -6.37 22.01 -7.96
CA ARG A 395 -7.10 22.36 -6.73
C ARG A 395 -6.20 22.87 -5.62
N ARG A 396 -4.89 22.60 -5.71
CA ARG A 396 -3.85 23.10 -4.79
C ARG A 396 -4.12 22.74 -3.31
N GLY A 397 -4.72 21.59 -3.06
CA GLY A 397 -5.09 21.14 -1.71
C GLY A 397 -6.35 21.76 -1.14
N CYS A 398 -7.14 22.53 -1.92
CA CYS A 398 -8.40 23.13 -1.47
C CYS A 398 -9.59 22.33 -2.03
N TYR A 399 -10.34 21.68 -1.13
CA TYR A 399 -11.46 20.81 -1.45
C TYR A 399 -12.63 21.13 -0.52
N VAL A 400 -13.85 21.01 -1.04
CA VAL A 400 -15.08 20.91 -0.25
C VAL A 400 -15.20 19.48 0.26
N ILE A 401 -15.06 19.24 1.56
CA ILE A 401 -15.00 17.90 2.16
C ILE A 401 -16.39 17.28 2.22
N SER A 402 -17.45 18.04 2.52
CA SER A 402 -18.81 17.48 2.56
C SER A 402 -19.23 16.92 1.20
N ALA A 403 -18.88 17.63 0.12
CA ALA A 403 -19.19 17.24 -1.25
C ALA A 403 -18.49 15.95 -1.70
N ILE A 404 -17.45 15.47 -1.00
CA ILE A 404 -16.83 14.16 -1.27
C ILE A 404 -17.76 13.01 -0.91
N PHE A 405 -18.69 13.23 0.01
CA PHE A 405 -19.65 12.22 0.48
C PHE A 405 -21.05 12.42 -0.12
N ASP A 406 -21.25 13.47 -0.90
CA ASP A 406 -22.51 13.79 -1.57
C ASP A 406 -22.46 13.42 -3.06
N PRO A 407 -23.25 12.43 -3.53
CA PRO A 407 -23.29 12.06 -4.94
C PRO A 407 -23.75 13.21 -5.85
N ASP A 408 -24.50 14.17 -5.31
CA ASP A 408 -25.06 15.29 -6.05
C ASP A 408 -24.30 16.62 -5.74
N GLY A 409 -23.16 16.51 -5.05
CA GLY A 409 -22.26 17.62 -4.73
C GLY A 409 -21.40 18.09 -5.92
N VAL A 410 -20.51 19.06 -5.68
CA VAL A 410 -19.73 19.76 -6.73
C VAL A 410 -18.81 18.88 -7.57
N TYR A 411 -18.41 17.70 -7.08
CA TYR A 411 -17.58 16.76 -7.84
C TYR A 411 -18.39 15.85 -8.77
N GLY A 412 -19.71 15.82 -8.60
CA GLY A 412 -20.65 15.02 -9.36
C GLY A 412 -20.45 13.51 -9.22
N ARG A 413 -21.35 12.76 -9.87
CA ARG A 413 -21.36 11.30 -9.79
C ARG A 413 -20.22 10.63 -10.54
N TRP A 414 -19.87 11.14 -11.72
CA TRP A 414 -18.99 10.44 -12.66
C TRP A 414 -17.63 11.07 -12.87
N GLY A 415 -17.37 12.32 -12.46
CA GLY A 415 -16.07 12.97 -12.63
C GLY A 415 -15.41 12.70 -13.98
N TRP A 416 -16.09 13.00 -15.08
CA TRP A 416 -15.69 12.56 -16.43
C TRP A 416 -14.26 12.98 -16.81
N ARG A 417 -13.76 14.10 -16.27
CA ARG A 417 -12.41 14.63 -16.51
C ARG A 417 -11.33 13.67 -16.01
N GLY A 418 -11.44 13.19 -14.76
CA GLY A 418 -10.49 12.22 -14.20
C GLY A 418 -10.56 10.88 -14.89
N ASN A 419 -11.76 10.37 -15.13
CA ASN A 419 -11.95 9.09 -15.81
C ASN A 419 -11.42 9.11 -17.25
N THR A 420 -11.69 10.18 -18.00
CA THR A 420 -11.18 10.32 -19.38
C THR A 420 -9.65 10.42 -19.38
N ALA A 421 -9.06 11.23 -18.50
CA ALA A 421 -7.61 11.35 -18.41
C ALA A 421 -6.93 10.03 -18.03
N TYR A 422 -7.52 9.27 -17.11
CA TYR A 422 -7.05 7.95 -16.72
C TYR A 422 -7.09 6.96 -17.89
N LEU A 423 -8.22 6.89 -18.60
CA LEU A 423 -8.39 6.00 -19.75
C LEU A 423 -7.47 6.37 -20.91
N LEU A 424 -7.27 7.68 -21.18
CA LEU A 424 -6.31 8.14 -22.18
C LEU A 424 -4.88 7.77 -21.81
N GLY A 425 -4.52 7.92 -20.53
CA GLY A 425 -3.26 7.47 -19.99
C GLY A 425 -3.03 5.98 -20.21
N LEU A 426 -3.98 5.15 -19.75
CA LEU A 426 -3.91 3.70 -19.89
C LEU A 426 -3.84 3.28 -21.36
N ALA A 427 -4.67 3.88 -22.23
CA ALA A 427 -4.65 3.60 -23.66
C ALA A 427 -3.31 3.97 -24.31
N ALA A 428 -2.68 5.09 -23.90
CA ALA A 428 -1.37 5.48 -24.39
C ALA A 428 -0.24 4.57 -23.89
N MET A 429 -0.44 3.87 -22.76
CA MET A 429 0.50 2.89 -22.24
C MET A 429 0.48 1.58 -23.03
N VAL A 430 -0.69 1.13 -23.52
CA VAL A 430 -0.88 -0.19 -24.16
C VAL A 430 0.13 -0.51 -25.28
N PRO A 431 0.53 0.42 -26.17
CA PRO A 431 1.54 0.13 -27.20
C PRO A 431 2.95 -0.16 -26.67
N PHE A 432 3.23 0.23 -25.42
CA PHE A 432 4.54 0.15 -24.77
C PHE A 432 4.59 -0.91 -23.67
N MET A 433 3.48 -1.55 -23.31
CA MET A 433 3.43 -2.56 -22.26
C MET A 433 4.18 -3.83 -22.66
N VAL A 434 4.82 -4.46 -21.68
CA VAL A 434 5.47 -5.77 -21.80
C VAL A 434 5.07 -6.62 -20.61
N THR A 435 4.31 -7.67 -20.88
CA THR A 435 3.81 -8.64 -19.90
C THR A 435 4.05 -10.04 -20.44
N ALA A 436 3.89 -11.08 -19.61
CA ALA A 436 4.02 -12.45 -20.08
C ALA A 436 3.11 -12.81 -21.29
N PRO A 437 1.82 -12.41 -21.33
CA PRO A 437 0.94 -12.74 -22.47
C PRO A 437 0.93 -11.69 -23.59
N TYR A 438 1.52 -10.51 -23.41
CA TYR A 438 1.35 -9.39 -24.34
C TYR A 438 2.59 -8.50 -24.40
N THR A 439 3.06 -8.24 -25.61
CA THR A 439 4.07 -7.22 -25.94
C THR A 439 3.45 -6.23 -26.90
N GLY A 440 3.40 -4.96 -26.51
CA GLY A 440 2.83 -3.91 -27.35
C GLY A 440 3.66 -3.68 -28.62
N PRO A 441 3.03 -3.20 -29.72
CA PRO A 441 3.71 -3.03 -31.00
C PRO A 441 4.92 -2.08 -30.94
N VAL A 442 4.86 -1.01 -30.12
CA VAL A 442 6.00 -0.10 -29.97
C VAL A 442 7.07 -0.71 -29.08
N ALA A 443 6.68 -1.41 -28.01
CA ALA A 443 7.64 -2.17 -27.20
C ALA A 443 8.38 -3.22 -28.02
N ALA A 444 7.68 -3.93 -28.93
CA ALA A 444 8.30 -4.89 -29.84
C ALA A 444 9.32 -4.24 -30.79
N LEU A 445 9.01 -3.05 -31.33
CA LEU A 445 9.96 -2.26 -32.13
C LEU A 445 11.18 -1.79 -31.32
N LEU A 446 11.02 -1.59 -30.01
CA LEU A 446 12.10 -1.24 -29.09
C LEU A 446 12.84 -2.48 -28.54
N GLY A 447 12.61 -3.67 -29.09
CA GLY A 447 13.26 -4.90 -28.63
C GLY A 447 12.72 -5.47 -27.32
N GLY A 448 11.46 -5.18 -26.98
CA GLY A 448 10.82 -5.65 -25.74
C GLY A 448 11.02 -4.74 -24.53
N VAL A 449 11.38 -3.48 -24.75
CA VAL A 449 11.56 -2.49 -23.67
C VAL A 449 10.21 -1.90 -23.24
N ASP A 450 9.89 -2.03 -21.94
CA ASP A 450 8.65 -1.49 -21.37
C ASP A 450 8.78 -0.01 -20.99
N CYS A 451 8.39 0.89 -21.89
CA CYS A 451 8.34 2.33 -21.60
C CYS A 451 6.97 2.82 -21.11
N SER A 452 6.03 1.92 -20.82
CA SER A 452 4.63 2.27 -20.59
C SER A 452 4.46 3.30 -19.46
N VAL A 453 5.07 3.08 -18.29
CA VAL A 453 4.94 3.97 -17.13
C VAL A 453 5.45 5.39 -17.45
N LEU A 454 6.53 5.50 -18.22
CA LEU A 454 7.12 6.77 -18.63
C LEU A 454 6.23 7.56 -19.61
N VAL A 455 5.38 6.87 -20.37
CA VAL A 455 4.39 7.48 -21.27
C VAL A 455 3.08 7.78 -20.53
N GLY A 456 2.60 6.85 -19.72
CA GLY A 456 1.32 6.95 -19.02
C GLY A 456 1.25 8.12 -18.05
N LEU A 457 2.33 8.38 -17.31
CA LEU A 457 2.42 9.50 -16.37
C LEU A 457 2.16 10.87 -17.05
N PRO A 458 2.96 11.32 -18.04
CA PRO A 458 2.75 12.62 -18.65
C PRO A 458 1.44 12.70 -19.42
N VAL A 459 1.01 11.65 -20.12
CA VAL A 459 -0.26 11.66 -20.87
C VAL A 459 -1.44 11.87 -19.92
N SER A 460 -1.52 11.12 -18.83
CA SER A 460 -2.59 11.26 -17.84
C SER A 460 -2.58 12.63 -17.16
N ALA A 461 -1.39 13.09 -16.78
CA ALA A 461 -1.18 14.38 -16.12
C ALA A 461 -1.64 15.54 -17.02
N LEU A 462 -1.17 15.58 -18.27
CA LEU A 462 -1.48 16.63 -19.22
C LEU A 462 -2.95 16.60 -19.65
N ALA A 463 -3.51 15.40 -19.89
CA ALA A 463 -4.91 15.24 -20.21
C ALA A 463 -5.80 15.77 -19.07
N TYR A 464 -5.53 15.38 -17.83
CA TYR A 464 -6.32 15.84 -16.69
C TYR A 464 -6.21 17.36 -16.49
N TRP A 465 -5.00 17.89 -16.57
CA TRP A 465 -4.77 19.33 -16.47
C TRP A 465 -5.53 20.11 -17.55
N PHE A 466 -5.53 19.64 -18.80
CA PHE A 466 -6.25 20.29 -19.89
C PHE A 466 -7.77 20.22 -19.69
N LEU A 467 -8.31 19.04 -19.36
CA LEU A 467 -9.75 18.82 -19.18
C LEU A 467 -10.34 19.59 -17.99
N THR A 468 -9.51 19.93 -16.99
CA THR A 468 -9.92 20.68 -15.80
C THR A 468 -9.85 22.20 -15.94
N ARG A 469 -9.37 22.74 -17.07
CA ARG A 469 -9.31 24.20 -17.30
C ARG A 469 -10.66 24.90 -17.28
N SER A 470 -11.75 24.15 -17.49
CA SER A 470 -13.12 24.68 -17.47
C SER A 470 -13.79 24.61 -16.08
N LEU A 471 -13.09 24.20 -15.02
CA LEU A 471 -13.66 24.13 -13.67
C LEU A 471 -13.79 25.54 -13.06
N ASP A 472 -14.92 25.82 -12.39
CA ASP A 472 -15.06 27.03 -11.56
C ASP A 472 -14.41 26.81 -10.19
N LEU A 473 -13.08 26.85 -10.17
CA LEU A 473 -12.29 26.71 -8.95
C LEU A 473 -12.54 27.86 -7.96
N ALA A 474 -13.07 29.00 -8.41
CA ALA A 474 -13.39 30.12 -7.53
C ALA A 474 -14.64 29.82 -6.69
N ALA A 475 -15.68 29.23 -7.31
CA ALA A 475 -16.86 28.76 -6.59
C ALA A 475 -16.50 27.67 -5.58
N GLU A 476 -15.71 26.67 -5.98
CA GLU A 476 -15.31 25.60 -5.08
C GLU A 476 -14.48 26.09 -3.89
N ARG A 477 -13.59 27.07 -4.10
CA ARG A 477 -12.85 27.71 -3.00
C ARG A 477 -13.76 28.47 -2.04
N ARG A 478 -14.81 29.14 -2.53
CA ARG A 478 -15.78 29.82 -1.66
C ARG A 478 -16.52 28.81 -0.77
N LEU A 479 -16.91 27.67 -1.34
CA LEU A 479 -17.56 26.59 -0.59
C LEU A 479 -16.62 25.96 0.44
N ALA A 480 -15.37 25.67 0.07
CA ALA A 480 -14.38 25.11 1.00
C ALA A 480 -14.08 26.06 2.17
N LEU A 481 -14.02 27.37 1.92
CA LEU A 481 -13.88 28.38 2.98
C LEU A 481 -15.10 28.43 3.91
N ALA A 482 -16.31 28.22 3.37
CA ALA A 482 -17.52 28.16 4.17
C ALA A 482 -17.54 26.94 5.12
N GLU A 483 -16.83 25.86 4.78
CA GLU A 483 -16.61 24.70 5.66
C GLU A 483 -15.50 24.93 6.70
N GLY A 484 -14.86 26.10 6.73
CA GLY A 484 -13.77 26.40 7.64
C GLY A 484 -12.42 25.80 7.24
N ILE A 485 -12.27 25.34 5.98
CA ILE A 485 -11.01 24.77 5.51
C ILE A 485 -10.03 25.89 5.16
N PRO A 486 -8.89 26.01 5.86
CA PRO A 486 -7.96 27.10 5.66
C PRO A 486 -7.31 27.04 4.27
N ARG A 487 -6.94 28.22 3.73
CA ARG A 487 -6.21 28.30 2.46
C ARG A 487 -4.82 27.65 2.61
N PRO A 488 -4.32 26.99 1.54
CA PRO A 488 -2.91 26.61 1.45
C PRO A 488 -2.02 27.83 1.72
N ARG A 489 -1.06 27.69 2.65
CA ARG A 489 0.12 28.57 2.70
C ARG A 489 1.11 28.19 1.63
#